data_AF-A0A7Z0B0Q2-F1
#
_entry.id   AF-A0A7Z0B0Q2-F1
#
_cell.length_a   1.000
_cell.length_b   1.000
_cell.length_c   1.000
_cell.angle_alpha   90.00
_cell.angle_beta   90.00
_cell.angle_gamma   90.00
#
_symmetry.space_group_name_H-M   'P 1'
#
loop_
_entity.id
_entity.type
_entity.pdbx_description
1 polymer ?
#
loop_
_entity_poly.entity_id
_entity_poly.type
_entity_poly.pdbx_seq_one_letter_code
_entity_poly.pdbx_strand_id
1 'polypeptide(L)'
;MSSRSITGWLRNTARRPAHDDCLEVTLAALERRLPFNLNSGTTLQLAGDSAGATLAASVAMRLRDDGVGGVQGLALVYPMLGTDPQPPSRDTEAQAPMLKLSDVHSFRDLYWGEQPPYPAWTIPLEATRFDGLPPTLAIGVEHDPLRDDARVFVERIEAAGGDARLWIGAGLVHGCWRALESSPGVRMLHREVCDFLSAHAAPVFDAHASSAHGR
;
A
#
# COMPACT_ATOMS: atom_id res chain seq x y z
N MET A 1 14.72 26.86 27.69
CA MET A 1 14.50 25.82 26.66
C MET A 1 13.10 25.27 26.87
N SER A 2 12.16 25.68 26.01
CA SER A 2 10.72 25.41 26.18
C SER A 2 10.41 23.97 25.76
N SER A 3 9.86 23.18 26.68
CA SER A 3 9.37 21.82 26.41
C SER A 3 8.12 21.90 25.53
N ARG A 4 8.24 21.56 24.26
CA ARG A 4 7.07 21.33 23.41
C ARG A 4 6.59 19.90 23.64
N SER A 5 5.34 19.76 24.08
CA SER A 5 4.71 18.46 24.29
C SER A 5 4.55 17.70 22.97
N ILE A 6 4.53 16.38 23.05
CA ILE A 6 4.34 15.45 21.91
C ILE A 6 3.03 15.73 21.15
N THR A 7 2.04 16.30 21.83
CA THR A 7 0.75 16.75 21.26
C THR A 7 0.86 17.94 20.31
N GLY A 8 1.97 18.69 20.32
CA GLY A 8 2.23 19.79 19.41
C GLY A 8 2.68 19.35 18.01
N TRP A 9 3.26 18.14 17.87
CA TRP A 9 3.67 17.57 16.59
C TRP A 9 2.48 17.16 15.72
N LEU A 10 1.40 16.70 16.35
CA LEU A 10 0.17 16.27 15.68
C LEU A 10 -0.69 17.44 15.15
N ARG A 11 -0.35 18.69 15.48
CA ARG A 11 -1.14 19.89 15.10
C ARG A 11 -0.56 20.70 13.94
N ASN A 12 0.54 20.27 13.32
CA ASN A 12 1.09 20.97 12.16
C ASN A 12 0.40 20.48 10.87
N THR A 13 -0.73 21.10 10.54
CA THR A 13 -1.69 20.72 9.49
C THR A 13 -1.19 20.89 8.04
N ALA A 14 0.08 21.27 7.82
CA ALA A 14 0.67 21.40 6.48
C ALA A 14 1.63 20.25 6.10
N ARG A 15 2.01 19.37 7.04
CA ARG A 15 2.81 18.17 6.79
C ARG A 15 2.01 16.97 7.25
N ARG A 16 1.87 15.95 6.41
CA ARG A 16 1.30 14.66 6.83
C ARG A 16 2.49 13.76 7.14
N PRO A 17 2.98 13.75 8.40
CA PRO A 17 4.26 13.14 8.74
C PRO A 17 4.34 11.69 8.27
N ALA A 18 3.27 10.90 8.39
CA ALA A 18 3.27 9.50 7.95
C ALA A 18 3.59 9.31 6.46
N HIS A 19 3.00 10.12 5.56
CA HIS A 19 3.30 10.04 4.14
C HIS A 19 4.73 10.48 3.85
N ASP A 20 5.14 11.62 4.41
CA ASP A 20 6.47 12.19 4.19
C ASP A 20 7.56 11.25 4.73
N ASP A 21 7.35 10.61 5.87
CA ASP A 21 8.24 9.60 6.46
C ASP A 21 8.35 8.36 5.55
N CYS A 22 7.22 7.85 5.03
CA CYS A 22 7.24 6.73 4.09
C CYS A 22 7.98 7.08 2.79
N LEU A 23 7.76 8.28 2.26
CA LEU A 23 8.46 8.77 1.06
C LEU A 23 9.96 8.91 1.33
N GLU A 24 10.36 9.50 2.45
CA GLU A 24 11.76 9.68 2.83
C GLU A 24 12.49 8.35 2.96
N VAL A 25 11.89 7.36 3.65
CA VAL A 25 12.47 6.01 3.78
C VAL A 25 12.57 5.33 2.42
N THR A 26 11.57 5.51 1.55
CA THR A 26 11.58 4.93 0.19
C THR A 26 12.70 5.52 -0.67
N LEU A 27 12.86 6.84 -0.66
CA LEU A 27 13.96 7.52 -1.35
C LEU A 27 15.33 7.10 -0.78
N ALA A 28 15.45 7.00 0.55
CA ALA A 28 16.67 6.51 1.18
C ALA A 28 17.01 5.07 0.79
N ALA A 29 15.99 4.20 0.59
CA ALA A 29 16.19 2.85 0.10
C ALA A 29 16.66 2.83 -1.36
N LEU A 30 16.02 3.60 -2.24
CA LEU A 30 16.39 3.72 -3.66
C LEU A 30 17.83 4.26 -3.82
N GLU A 31 18.21 5.23 -2.99
CA GLU A 31 19.52 5.87 -2.99
C GLU A 31 20.58 5.09 -2.20
N ARG A 32 20.23 3.92 -1.63
CA ARG A 32 21.11 3.09 -0.79
C ARG A 32 21.73 3.83 0.40
N ARG A 33 20.94 4.70 1.04
CA ARG A 33 21.31 5.47 2.24
C ARG A 33 20.70 4.95 3.55
N LEU A 34 20.11 3.76 3.55
CA LEU A 34 19.60 3.14 4.77
C LEU A 34 20.74 2.87 5.77
N PRO A 35 20.46 2.88 7.09
CA PRO A 35 21.48 2.63 8.11
C PRO A 35 21.93 1.15 8.20
N PHE A 36 21.52 0.32 7.23
CA PHE A 36 21.87 -1.09 7.11
C PHE A 36 22.11 -1.43 5.64
N ASN A 37 22.95 -2.45 5.40
CA ASN A 37 23.33 -2.86 4.06
C ASN A 37 22.21 -3.66 3.39
N LEU A 38 21.88 -3.29 2.16
CA LEU A 38 21.07 -4.11 1.25
C LEU A 38 22.00 -4.91 0.35
N ASN A 39 21.68 -6.18 0.10
CA ASN A 39 22.45 -7.01 -0.83
C ASN A 39 22.49 -6.36 -2.22
N SER A 40 23.61 -6.55 -2.93
CA SER A 40 23.72 -6.17 -4.33
C SER A 40 22.66 -6.93 -5.13
N GLY A 41 21.87 -6.20 -5.93
CA GLY A 41 20.77 -6.78 -6.71
C GLY A 41 19.41 -6.82 -6.01
N THR A 42 19.30 -6.41 -4.74
CA THR A 42 17.99 -6.26 -4.08
C THR A 42 17.12 -5.25 -4.84
N THR A 43 15.89 -5.64 -5.14
CA THR A 43 14.82 -4.78 -5.67
C THR A 43 14.02 -4.15 -4.53
N LEU A 44 13.62 -2.90 -4.70
CA LEU A 44 12.69 -2.25 -3.78
C LEU A 44 11.25 -2.53 -4.21
N GLN A 45 10.40 -2.88 -3.26
CA GLN A 45 8.96 -3.05 -3.45
C GLN A 45 8.25 -2.39 -2.28
N LEU A 46 7.04 -1.89 -2.51
CA LEU A 46 6.22 -1.26 -1.48
C LEU A 46 5.07 -2.20 -1.13
N ALA A 47 4.81 -2.38 0.16
CA ALA A 47 3.69 -3.17 0.63
C ALA A 47 3.12 -2.56 1.91
N GLY A 48 1.82 -2.73 2.11
CA GLY A 48 1.15 -2.29 3.33
C GLY A 48 -0.26 -2.84 3.42
N ASP A 49 -0.84 -2.71 4.60
CA ASP A 49 -2.22 -3.10 4.90
C ASP A 49 -3.02 -1.94 5.46
N SER A 50 -4.31 -1.84 5.12
CA SER A 50 -5.20 -0.75 5.56
C SER A 50 -4.60 0.63 5.24
N ALA A 51 -4.46 1.52 6.24
CA ALA A 51 -3.82 2.82 6.08
C ALA A 51 -2.37 2.72 5.56
N GLY A 52 -1.63 1.65 5.89
CA GLY A 52 -0.29 1.42 5.34
C GLY A 52 -0.31 1.15 3.84
N ALA A 53 -1.35 0.49 3.34
CA ALA A 53 -1.56 0.30 1.91
C ALA A 53 -1.89 1.63 1.21
N THR A 54 -2.67 2.50 1.84
CA THR A 54 -2.92 3.87 1.36
C THR A 54 -1.61 4.67 1.24
N LEU A 55 -0.74 4.57 2.24
CA LEU A 55 0.58 5.22 2.23
C LEU A 55 1.48 4.64 1.12
N ALA A 56 1.52 3.32 0.96
CA ALA A 56 2.30 2.68 -0.10
C ALA A 56 1.83 3.12 -1.50
N ALA A 57 0.51 3.16 -1.74
CA ALA A 57 -0.05 3.60 -3.01
C ALA A 57 0.23 5.09 -3.29
N SER A 58 0.04 5.97 -2.30
CA SER A 58 0.31 7.40 -2.45
C SER A 58 1.81 7.69 -2.68
N VAL A 59 2.72 6.99 -1.99
CA VAL A 59 4.16 7.08 -2.25
C VAL A 59 4.51 6.62 -3.67
N ALA A 60 3.96 5.49 -4.13
CA ALA A 60 4.19 5.00 -5.49
C ALA A 60 3.71 6.01 -6.55
N MET A 61 2.53 6.59 -6.35
CA MET A 61 1.99 7.64 -7.22
C MET A 61 2.87 8.89 -7.21
N ARG A 62 3.34 9.31 -6.03
CA ARG A 62 4.22 10.47 -5.90
C ARG A 62 5.54 10.28 -6.61
N LEU A 63 6.18 9.12 -6.44
CA LEU A 63 7.43 8.78 -7.14
C LEU A 63 7.24 8.79 -8.67
N ARG A 64 6.12 8.23 -9.15
CA ARG A 64 5.74 8.24 -10.57
C ARG A 64 5.57 9.65 -11.10
N ASP A 65 4.90 10.54 -10.35
CA ASP A 65 4.72 11.95 -10.73
C ASP A 65 6.04 12.74 -10.72
N ASP A 66 6.96 12.40 -9.80
CA ASP A 66 8.29 12.99 -9.70
C ASP A 66 9.30 12.37 -10.71
N GLY A 67 8.89 11.38 -11.49
CA GLY A 67 9.75 10.69 -12.47
C GLY A 67 10.82 9.78 -11.85
N VAL A 68 10.63 9.35 -10.61
CA VAL A 68 11.53 8.48 -9.86
C VAL A 68 11.11 7.02 -10.02
N GLY A 69 11.92 6.23 -10.73
CA GLY A 69 11.73 4.78 -10.89
C GLY A 69 12.47 3.94 -9.83
N GLY A 70 12.34 2.61 -9.93
CA GLY A 70 13.10 1.65 -9.14
C GLY A 70 12.30 0.84 -8.11
N VAL A 71 11.02 1.18 -7.90
CA VAL A 71 10.06 0.32 -7.21
C VAL A 71 9.55 -0.72 -8.21
N GLN A 72 9.69 -2.00 -7.89
CA GLN A 72 9.40 -3.12 -8.80
C GLN A 72 8.08 -3.84 -8.51
N GLY A 73 7.40 -3.47 -7.44
CA GLY A 73 6.13 -4.08 -7.07
C GLY A 73 5.42 -3.27 -6.00
N LEU A 74 4.09 -3.30 -6.03
CA LEU A 74 3.20 -2.64 -5.08
C LEU A 74 2.13 -3.62 -4.59
N ALA A 75 2.17 -4.01 -3.32
CA ALA A 75 1.17 -4.91 -2.72
C ALA A 75 0.31 -4.17 -1.69
N LEU A 76 -0.98 -4.01 -2.00
CA LEU A 76 -1.94 -3.23 -1.23
C LEU A 76 -2.97 -4.17 -0.60
N VAL A 77 -3.02 -4.27 0.72
CA VAL A 77 -3.93 -5.18 1.40
C VAL A 77 -5.07 -4.41 2.08
N TYR A 78 -6.31 -4.69 1.67
CA TYR A 78 -7.57 -4.02 2.06
C TYR A 78 -7.41 -2.49 2.19
N PRO A 79 -6.96 -1.80 1.13
CA PRO A 79 -6.58 -0.38 1.20
C PRO A 79 -7.79 0.55 1.26
N MET A 80 -7.62 1.72 1.87
CA MET A 80 -8.52 2.87 1.69
C MET A 80 -7.90 3.83 0.68
N LEU A 81 -8.44 3.94 -0.53
CA LEU A 81 -7.83 4.69 -1.64
C LEU A 81 -8.65 5.92 -2.06
N GLY A 82 -9.93 6.00 -1.67
CA GLY A 82 -10.77 7.18 -1.85
C GLY A 82 -11.04 7.96 -0.55
N THR A 83 -11.56 9.16 -0.69
CA THR A 83 -12.12 9.97 0.43
C THR A 83 -13.43 9.40 0.95
N ASP A 84 -14.21 8.80 0.05
CA ASP A 84 -15.32 7.92 0.36
C ASP A 84 -15.06 6.57 -0.33
N PRO A 85 -15.26 5.43 0.37
CA PRO A 85 -15.06 4.12 -0.23
C PRO A 85 -15.95 3.89 -1.45
N GLN A 86 -15.47 3.11 -2.41
CA GLN A 86 -16.19 2.88 -3.66
C GLN A 86 -17.39 1.93 -3.45
N PRO A 87 -18.50 2.14 -4.17
CA PRO A 87 -19.60 1.18 -4.21
C PRO A 87 -19.24 -0.06 -5.05
N PRO A 88 -19.94 -1.19 -4.86
CA PRO A 88 -21.06 -1.36 -3.92
C PRO A 88 -20.66 -1.60 -2.45
N SER A 89 -19.42 -2.00 -2.13
CA SER A 89 -19.04 -2.41 -0.77
C SER A 89 -19.25 -1.32 0.27
N ARG A 90 -19.04 -0.06 -0.09
CA ARG A 90 -19.35 1.08 0.80
C ARG A 90 -20.73 0.92 1.44
N ASP A 91 -21.72 0.56 0.63
CA ASP A 91 -23.12 0.51 1.04
C ASP A 91 -23.50 -0.89 1.55
N THR A 92 -23.07 -1.96 0.88
CA THR A 92 -23.45 -3.33 1.25
C THR A 92 -22.73 -3.83 2.50
N GLU A 93 -21.51 -3.36 2.75
CA GLU A 93 -20.66 -3.73 3.89
C GLU A 93 -20.52 -2.58 4.90
N ALA A 94 -21.43 -1.59 4.89
CA ALA A 94 -21.36 -0.42 5.76
C ALA A 94 -21.31 -0.76 7.27
N GLN A 95 -21.88 -1.92 7.64
CA GLN A 95 -21.93 -2.46 9.00
C GLN A 95 -21.11 -3.74 9.17
N ALA A 96 -20.10 -3.95 8.32
CA ALA A 96 -19.22 -5.11 8.40
C ALA A 96 -18.59 -5.26 9.81
N PRO A 97 -18.31 -6.50 10.23
CA PRO A 97 -17.58 -6.74 11.47
C PRO A 97 -16.17 -6.13 11.41
N MET A 98 -15.64 -5.78 12.58
CA MET A 98 -14.31 -5.16 12.78
C MET A 98 -14.16 -3.73 12.28
N LEU A 99 -14.64 -3.39 11.08
CA LEU A 99 -14.57 -2.05 10.51
C LEU A 99 -15.90 -1.65 9.86
N LYS A 100 -16.56 -0.64 10.42
CA LYS A 100 -17.76 -0.04 9.83
C LYS A 100 -17.38 1.17 8.97
N LEU A 101 -18.27 1.55 8.06
CA LEU A 101 -18.10 2.77 7.28
C LEU A 101 -18.00 4.02 8.16
N SER A 102 -18.73 4.06 9.29
CA SER A 102 -18.61 5.15 10.26
C SER A 102 -17.22 5.25 10.89
N ASP A 103 -16.54 4.12 11.07
CA ASP A 103 -15.17 4.08 11.60
C ASP A 103 -14.20 4.61 10.54
N VAL A 104 -14.38 4.21 9.26
CA VAL A 104 -13.62 4.75 8.12
C VAL A 104 -13.73 6.28 8.05
N HIS A 105 -14.95 6.83 8.12
CA HIS A 105 -15.16 8.28 8.12
C HIS A 105 -14.53 8.95 9.35
N SER A 106 -14.57 8.31 10.51
CA SER A 106 -13.91 8.84 11.71
C SER A 106 -12.38 8.87 11.55
N PHE A 107 -11.76 7.83 11.00
CA PHE A 107 -10.32 7.78 10.73
C PHE A 107 -9.90 8.78 9.65
N ARG A 108 -10.72 8.93 8.59
CA ARG A 108 -10.57 9.96 7.57
C ARG A 108 -10.49 11.34 8.20
N ASP A 109 -11.42 11.68 9.06
CA ASP A 109 -11.52 13.01 9.68
C ASP A 109 -10.36 13.26 10.65
N LEU A 110 -9.90 12.22 11.36
CA LEU A 110 -8.68 12.31 12.18
C LEU A 110 -7.42 12.54 11.34
N TYR A 111 -7.32 11.91 10.16
CA TYR A 111 -6.12 11.98 9.33
C TYR A 111 -6.08 13.23 8.45
N TRP A 112 -7.17 13.55 7.76
CA TRP A 112 -7.25 14.66 6.81
C TRP A 112 -7.93 15.91 7.37
N GLY A 113 -8.72 15.79 8.43
CA GLY A 113 -9.62 16.82 8.92
C GLY A 113 -11.05 16.62 8.41
N GLU A 114 -12.01 17.30 9.04
CA GLU A 114 -13.44 17.12 8.75
C GLU A 114 -13.90 17.74 7.42
N GLN A 115 -13.10 18.62 6.80
CA GLN A 115 -13.50 19.38 5.62
C GLN A 115 -12.42 19.38 4.52
N PRO A 116 -12.81 19.27 3.24
CA PRO A 116 -11.91 19.41 2.11
C PRO A 116 -11.49 20.88 1.89
N PRO A 117 -10.48 21.15 1.02
CA PRO A 117 -9.74 20.20 0.19
C PRO A 117 -8.73 19.39 1.01
N TYR A 118 -8.71 18.09 0.75
CA TYR A 118 -7.66 17.23 1.24
C TYR A 118 -6.46 17.26 0.30
N PRO A 119 -5.25 16.97 0.78
CA PRO A 119 -4.08 16.91 -0.10
C PRO A 119 -4.23 15.77 -1.12
N ALA A 120 -4.42 16.10 -2.40
CA ALA A 120 -4.72 15.13 -3.45
C ALA A 120 -3.68 13.99 -3.55
N TRP A 121 -2.40 14.27 -3.29
CA TRP A 121 -1.33 13.26 -3.32
C TRP A 121 -1.49 12.17 -2.24
N THR A 122 -2.34 12.38 -1.24
CA THR A 122 -2.64 11.40 -0.20
C THR A 122 -3.86 10.54 -0.49
N ILE A 123 -4.59 10.79 -1.59
CA ILE A 123 -5.82 10.09 -1.97
C ILE A 123 -5.64 9.46 -3.35
N PRO A 124 -5.20 8.19 -3.42
CA PRO A 124 -4.82 7.57 -4.68
C PRO A 124 -5.92 7.55 -5.76
N LEU A 125 -7.20 7.37 -5.39
CA LEU A 125 -8.31 7.36 -6.35
C LEU A 125 -8.74 8.75 -6.84
N GLU A 126 -8.14 9.83 -6.33
CA GLU A 126 -8.33 11.18 -6.88
C GLU A 126 -7.23 11.57 -7.90
N ALA A 127 -6.27 10.68 -8.17
CA ALA A 127 -5.25 10.90 -9.18
C ALA A 127 -5.87 11.07 -10.59
N THR A 128 -5.26 11.95 -11.38
CA THR A 128 -5.68 12.23 -12.76
C THR A 128 -5.21 11.19 -13.77
N ARG A 129 -4.22 10.35 -13.40
CA ARG A 129 -3.66 9.29 -14.24
C ARG A 129 -3.17 8.10 -13.42
N PHE A 130 -3.20 6.92 -14.03
CA PHE A 130 -2.89 5.63 -13.40
C PHE A 130 -1.79 4.84 -14.14
N ASP A 131 -1.25 5.36 -15.24
CA ASP A 131 -0.12 4.76 -15.95
C ASP A 131 1.21 5.02 -15.21
N GLY A 132 2.24 4.26 -15.59
CA GLY A 132 3.61 4.38 -15.05
C GLY A 132 3.78 3.91 -13.60
N LEU A 133 2.74 3.32 -13.00
CA LEU A 133 2.84 2.67 -11.70
C LEU A 133 3.57 1.32 -11.82
N PRO A 134 4.26 0.86 -10.75
CA PRO A 134 4.82 -0.48 -10.71
C PRO A 134 3.72 -1.55 -10.85
N PRO A 135 4.07 -2.79 -11.24
CA PRO A 135 3.14 -3.92 -11.14
C PRO A 135 2.47 -3.92 -9.77
N THR A 136 1.13 -4.06 -9.75
CA THR A 136 0.34 -3.82 -8.54
C THR A 136 -0.55 -5.01 -8.21
N LEU A 137 -0.43 -5.53 -6.99
CA LEU A 137 -1.42 -6.42 -6.38
C LEU A 137 -2.30 -5.59 -5.44
N ALA A 138 -3.60 -5.52 -5.70
CA ALA A 138 -4.56 -4.99 -4.75
C ALA A 138 -5.45 -6.12 -4.21
N ILE A 139 -5.52 -6.22 -2.89
CA ILE A 139 -6.33 -7.22 -2.19
C ILE A 139 -7.51 -6.52 -1.53
N GLY A 140 -8.72 -6.93 -1.88
CA GLY A 140 -9.93 -6.65 -1.10
C GLY A 140 -10.28 -7.85 -0.21
N VAL A 141 -11.13 -7.63 0.79
CA VAL A 141 -11.71 -8.72 1.59
C VAL A 141 -13.23 -8.61 1.56
N GLU A 142 -13.92 -9.75 1.62
CA GLU A 142 -15.35 -9.82 1.30
C GLU A 142 -16.21 -8.90 2.17
N HIS A 143 -15.96 -8.92 3.49
CA HIS A 143 -16.71 -8.15 4.49
C HIS A 143 -15.92 -6.92 4.94
N ASP A 144 -15.89 -5.92 4.06
CA ASP A 144 -15.19 -4.66 4.28
C ASP A 144 -15.79 -3.55 3.40
N PRO A 145 -16.18 -2.38 3.96
CA PRO A 145 -16.66 -1.25 3.17
C PRO A 145 -15.62 -0.76 2.13
N LEU A 146 -14.33 -1.01 2.36
CA LEU A 146 -13.22 -0.61 1.48
C LEU A 146 -12.96 -1.59 0.33
N ARG A 147 -13.63 -2.75 0.28
CA ARG A 147 -13.34 -3.83 -0.68
C ARG A 147 -13.24 -3.33 -2.13
N ASP A 148 -14.17 -2.49 -2.54
CA ASP A 148 -14.26 -2.01 -3.91
C ASP A 148 -13.24 -0.90 -4.25
N ASP A 149 -12.53 -0.31 -3.27
CA ASP A 149 -11.40 0.59 -3.55
C ASP A 149 -10.28 -0.16 -4.27
N ALA A 150 -9.95 -1.38 -3.80
CA ALA A 150 -8.95 -2.25 -4.43
C ALA A 150 -9.33 -2.58 -5.88
N ARG A 151 -10.61 -2.92 -6.11
CA ARG A 151 -11.13 -3.23 -7.46
C ARG A 151 -11.00 -2.03 -8.38
N VAL A 152 -11.54 -0.88 -7.98
CA VAL A 152 -11.53 0.33 -8.82
C VAL A 152 -10.09 0.79 -9.11
N PHE A 153 -9.17 0.63 -8.17
CA PHE A 153 -7.77 0.97 -8.38
C PHE A 153 -7.12 0.11 -9.46
N VAL A 154 -7.32 -1.22 -9.39
CA VAL A 154 -6.83 -2.16 -10.41
C VAL A 154 -7.41 -1.83 -11.78
N GLU A 155 -8.73 -1.66 -11.87
CA GLU A 155 -9.42 -1.32 -13.13
C GLU A 155 -8.86 -0.06 -13.77
N ARG A 156 -8.54 0.97 -12.97
CA ARG A 156 -7.96 2.22 -13.47
C ARG A 156 -6.52 2.07 -13.95
N ILE A 157 -5.71 1.22 -13.29
CA ILE A 157 -4.35 0.90 -13.75
C ILE A 157 -4.40 0.14 -15.06
N GLU A 158 -5.23 -0.91 -15.14
CA GLU A 158 -5.39 -1.72 -16.36
C GLU A 158 -5.92 -0.87 -17.53
N ALA A 159 -6.90 -0.01 -17.28
CA ALA A 159 -7.44 0.92 -18.30
C ALA A 159 -6.39 1.92 -18.81
N ALA A 160 -5.38 2.23 -18.00
CA ALA A 160 -4.25 3.06 -18.38
C ALA A 160 -3.09 2.26 -19.03
N GLY A 161 -3.26 0.96 -19.23
CA GLY A 161 -2.28 0.06 -19.84
C GLY A 161 -1.21 -0.47 -18.88
N GLY A 162 -1.40 -0.33 -17.57
CA GLY A 162 -0.51 -0.87 -16.54
C GLY A 162 -0.80 -2.33 -16.20
N ASP A 163 0.10 -2.92 -15.39
CA ASP A 163 -0.04 -4.29 -14.87
C ASP A 163 -0.59 -4.25 -13.44
N ALA A 164 -1.81 -4.75 -13.26
CA ALA A 164 -2.43 -4.85 -11.96
C ALA A 164 -3.27 -6.11 -11.82
N ARG A 165 -3.33 -6.64 -10.60
CA ARG A 165 -4.10 -7.84 -10.25
C ARG A 165 -4.95 -7.57 -9.02
N LEU A 166 -6.23 -7.88 -9.11
CA LEU A 166 -7.16 -7.92 -7.98
C LEU A 166 -7.21 -9.32 -7.38
N TRP A 167 -7.23 -9.41 -6.05
CA TRP A 167 -7.61 -10.63 -5.33
C TRP A 167 -8.60 -10.30 -4.22
N ILE A 168 -9.69 -11.07 -4.12
CA ILE A 168 -10.72 -10.86 -3.09
C ILE A 168 -10.71 -12.04 -2.12
N GLY A 169 -10.46 -11.75 -0.85
CA GLY A 169 -10.47 -12.73 0.23
C GLY A 169 -11.89 -13.08 0.67
N ALA A 170 -12.41 -14.21 0.17
CA ALA A 170 -13.72 -14.74 0.56
C ALA A 170 -13.79 -15.04 2.06
N GLY A 171 -14.87 -14.60 2.71
CA GLY A 171 -15.13 -14.71 4.15
C GLY A 171 -14.19 -13.93 5.05
N LEU A 172 -13.27 -13.13 4.48
CA LEU A 172 -12.34 -12.32 5.25
C LEU A 172 -12.93 -10.95 5.60
N VAL A 173 -12.43 -10.37 6.68
CA VAL A 173 -12.85 -9.08 7.25
C VAL A 173 -11.66 -8.12 7.28
N HIS A 174 -11.91 -6.82 7.41
CA HIS A 174 -10.84 -5.83 7.51
C HIS A 174 -9.85 -6.15 8.66
N GLY A 175 -8.54 -5.98 8.41
CA GLY A 175 -7.50 -6.23 9.41
C GLY A 175 -7.25 -7.71 9.73
N CYS A 176 -7.80 -8.64 8.94
CA CYS A 176 -7.70 -10.07 9.17
C CYS A 176 -6.28 -10.62 9.16
N TRP A 177 -5.29 -9.90 8.60
CA TRP A 177 -3.92 -10.39 8.50
C TRP A 177 -3.28 -10.72 9.86
N ARG A 178 -3.78 -10.10 10.94
CA ARG A 178 -3.43 -10.45 12.33
C ARG A 178 -3.76 -11.89 12.73
N ALA A 179 -4.66 -12.57 12.01
CA ALA A 179 -5.06 -13.95 12.25
C ALA A 179 -4.28 -14.95 11.37
N LEU A 180 -3.06 -14.61 10.93
CA LEU A 180 -2.24 -15.45 10.04
C LEU A 180 -2.06 -16.88 10.55
N GLU A 181 -1.86 -17.06 11.85
CA GLU A 181 -1.62 -18.38 12.44
C GLU A 181 -2.89 -19.23 12.52
N SER A 182 -4.06 -18.60 12.69
CA SER A 182 -5.32 -19.29 13.01
C SER A 182 -6.29 -19.42 11.84
N SER A 183 -6.22 -18.55 10.82
CA SER A 183 -7.17 -18.55 9.70
C SER A 183 -6.57 -19.10 8.40
N PRO A 184 -7.14 -20.17 7.81
CA PRO A 184 -6.73 -20.67 6.50
C PRO A 184 -6.86 -19.62 5.38
N GLY A 185 -7.94 -18.84 5.38
CA GLY A 185 -8.15 -17.79 4.37
C GLY A 185 -7.11 -16.68 4.47
N VAL A 186 -6.66 -16.33 5.68
CA VAL A 186 -5.58 -15.36 5.87
C VAL A 186 -4.23 -15.91 5.41
N ARG A 187 -3.97 -17.22 5.59
CA ARG A 187 -2.78 -17.85 5.02
C ARG A 187 -2.77 -17.83 3.49
N MET A 188 -3.94 -17.94 2.85
CA MET A 188 -4.07 -17.76 1.40
C MET A 188 -3.78 -16.33 0.99
N LEU A 189 -4.37 -15.33 1.66
CA LEU A 189 -4.06 -13.91 1.44
C LEU A 189 -2.55 -13.64 1.56
N HIS A 190 -1.91 -14.12 2.62
CA HIS A 190 -0.47 -13.95 2.83
C HIS A 190 0.34 -14.60 1.71
N ARG A 191 -0.07 -15.79 1.24
CA ARG A 191 0.57 -16.46 0.10
C ARG A 191 0.48 -15.62 -1.17
N GLU A 192 -0.68 -15.04 -1.48
CA GLU A 192 -0.84 -14.17 -2.66
C GLU A 192 0.12 -12.98 -2.64
N VAL A 193 0.33 -12.38 -1.46
CA VAL A 193 1.32 -11.31 -1.28
C VAL A 193 2.74 -11.83 -1.48
N CYS A 194 3.10 -12.94 -0.85
CA CYS A 194 4.45 -13.52 -0.99
C CYS A 194 4.76 -13.92 -2.42
N ASP A 195 3.83 -14.59 -3.11
CA ASP A 195 3.99 -15.05 -4.48
C ASP A 195 4.18 -13.85 -5.42
N PHE A 196 3.36 -12.81 -5.24
CA PHE A 196 3.50 -11.56 -5.99
C PHE A 196 4.85 -10.88 -5.75
N LEU A 197 5.24 -10.65 -4.49
CA LEU A 197 6.51 -9.99 -4.18
C LEU A 197 7.72 -10.80 -4.64
N SER A 198 7.63 -12.13 -4.63
CA SER A 198 8.70 -13.01 -5.10
C SER A 198 8.81 -13.02 -6.62
N ALA A 199 7.67 -12.98 -7.32
CA ALA A 199 7.65 -12.91 -8.79
C ALA A 199 8.26 -11.61 -9.34
N HIS A 200 8.21 -10.53 -8.56
CA HIS A 200 8.73 -9.21 -8.93
C HIS A 200 10.08 -8.88 -8.27
N ALA A 201 10.67 -9.83 -7.54
CA ALA A 201 12.03 -9.72 -7.06
C ALA A 201 13.02 -9.99 -8.19
N ALA A 202 14.19 -9.33 -8.19
CA ALA A 202 15.26 -9.72 -9.08
C ALA A 202 15.67 -11.18 -8.81
N PRO A 203 16.01 -11.97 -9.85
CA PRO A 203 16.51 -13.32 -9.66
C PRO A 203 17.76 -13.30 -8.77
N VAL A 204 17.75 -14.11 -7.72
CA VAL A 204 18.92 -14.33 -6.87
C VAL A 204 19.94 -15.11 -7.69
N PHE A 205 20.92 -14.43 -8.28
CA PHE A 205 22.07 -15.11 -8.85
C PHE A 205 23.02 -15.49 -7.70
N ASP A 206 23.00 -16.77 -7.33
CA ASP A 206 24.00 -17.33 -6.42
C ASP A 206 25.37 -17.29 -7.11
N ALA A 207 26.22 -16.34 -6.71
CA ALA A 207 27.59 -16.19 -7.21
C ALA A 207 28.56 -17.30 -6.74
N HIS A 208 28.05 -18.42 -6.20
CA HIS A 208 28.86 -19.51 -5.66
C HIS A 208 28.86 -20.80 -6.49
N ALA A 209 28.16 -20.85 -7.63
CA ALA A 209 28.09 -22.06 -8.46
C ALA A 209 29.15 -22.17 -9.58
N SER A 210 30.25 -21.40 -9.52
CA SER A 210 31.30 -21.43 -10.55
C SER A 210 32.70 -21.58 -9.95
N SER A 211 32.98 -22.73 -9.33
CA SER A 211 34.37 -23.12 -8.99
C SER A 211 34.61 -24.63 -8.87
N ALA A 212 33.76 -25.48 -9.43
CA ALA A 212 34.03 -26.91 -9.49
C ALA A 212 33.61 -27.45 -10.85
N HIS A 213 34.55 -27.46 -11.80
CA HIS A 213 34.81 -28.52 -12.79
C HIS A 213 36.07 -28.11 -13.58
N GLY A 214 37.19 -28.12 -12.86
CA GLY A 214 38.53 -28.06 -13.42
C GLY A 214 39.31 -29.26 -12.91
N ARG A 215 39.22 -30.38 -13.62
CA ARG A 215 40.23 -31.43 -13.73
C ARG A 215 39.81 -32.47 -14.76
#